data_AF-A0A6P8PKE2-F1
#
_entry.id   AF-A0A6P8PKE2-F1
#
_cell.length_a   1.000
_cell.length_b   1.000
_cell.length_c   1.000
_cell.angle_alpha   90.00
_cell.angle_beta   90.00
_cell.angle_gamma   90.00
#
_symmetry.space_group_name_H-M   'P 1'
#
loop_
_entity.id
_entity.type
_entity.pdbx_description
1 polymer ?
#
loop_
_entity_poly.entity_id
_entity_poly.type
_entity_poly.pdbx_seq_one_letter_code
_entity_poly.pdbx_strand_id
1 'polypeptide(L)'
;MTTFRKVNIIVVLLALVIFFLVLHHNLLGLSDILKREGSDLGFLTLKQLDFIPDAPKSLDDRMEQEIPVVLTAVEERLGGIVAAMNSISTNTRSKIVFHIVVANNTVDHLRAWLSGTELKNLKYKILDFDPHILEGKIRVDPDQAESIKPLTFARFYLPNLLPDAEKVIYLDDDVIVQDDILELYNTPLKPGHAAAFSEDCDLISSKFLVRGAGNQYNYIGFLDYKKERIRKLGLKASTCSFSPGVFVANLTEWKQQNITEQLEKWMKLNMVEDLYSRTLAGSITTPPLLIVFYKKHSVLDPMWHVRHLDP
;
A
#
# COMPACT_ATOMS: atom_id res chain seq x y z
N MET A 1 43.61 58.14 6.26
CA MET A 1 42.61 57.09 5.97
C MET A 1 43.29 55.71 6.01
N THR A 2 43.82 55.30 7.17
CA THR A 2 44.60 54.04 7.30
C THR A 2 44.50 53.39 8.69
N THR A 3 43.74 53.97 9.62
CA THR A 3 43.55 53.46 10.99
C THR A 3 42.25 52.64 11.16
N PHE A 4 41.21 52.91 10.38
CA PHE A 4 39.91 52.20 10.48
C PHE A 4 39.92 50.76 9.92
N ARG A 5 40.81 50.43 8.98
CA ARG A 5 40.88 49.08 8.36
C ARG A 5 41.58 48.05 9.25
N LYS A 6 42.52 48.48 10.11
CA LYS A 6 43.23 47.58 11.04
C LYS A 6 42.38 47.21 12.25
N VAL A 7 41.54 48.12 12.75
CA VAL A 7 40.63 47.87 13.88
C VAL A 7 39.62 46.77 13.53
N ASN A 8 39.06 46.77 12.31
CA ASN A 8 38.16 45.70 11.87
C ASN A 8 38.82 44.32 11.80
N ILE A 9 40.09 44.24 11.39
CA ILE A 9 40.81 42.96 11.31
C ILE A 9 41.12 42.43 12.71
N ILE A 10 41.51 43.31 13.64
CA ILE A 10 41.79 42.94 15.03
C ILE A 10 40.52 42.44 15.72
N VAL A 11 39.37 43.10 15.49
CA VAL A 11 38.08 42.66 16.04
C VAL A 11 37.65 41.30 15.48
N VAL A 12 37.83 41.06 14.18
CA VAL A 12 37.53 39.75 13.57
C VAL A 12 38.44 38.64 14.11
N LEU A 13 39.73 38.91 14.30
CA LEU A 13 40.67 37.96 14.89
C LEU A 13 40.32 37.65 16.35
N LEU A 14 39.96 38.66 17.14
CA LEU A 14 39.48 38.46 18.52
C LEU A 14 38.19 37.63 18.57
N ALA A 15 37.23 37.89 17.67
CA ALA A 15 36.00 37.11 17.58
C ALA A 15 36.27 35.64 17.21
N LEU A 16 37.19 35.38 16.28
CA LEU A 16 37.62 34.03 15.93
C LEU A 16 38.29 33.31 17.10
N VAL A 17 39.19 33.98 17.83
CA VAL A 17 39.84 33.41 19.01
C VAL A 17 38.81 33.06 20.09
N ILE A 18 37.85 33.96 20.36
CA ILE A 18 36.76 33.68 21.30
C ILE A 18 35.91 32.49 20.83
N PHE A 19 35.58 32.43 19.54
CA PHE A 19 34.83 31.31 18.97
C PHE A 19 35.56 29.97 19.16
N PHE A 20 36.88 29.93 18.90
CA PHE A 20 37.67 28.71 19.11
C PHE A 20 37.82 28.36 20.59
N LEU A 21 37.91 29.34 21.49
CA LEU A 21 37.92 29.10 22.94
C LEU A 21 36.59 28.51 23.44
N VAL A 22 35.46 29.04 22.97
CA VAL A 22 34.12 28.51 23.30
C VAL A 22 33.93 27.12 22.72
N LEU A 23 34.36 26.88 21.48
CA LEU A 23 34.30 25.57 20.84
C LEU A 23 35.15 24.55 21.61
N HIS A 24 36.37 24.91 22.00
CA HIS A 24 37.26 24.07 22.79
C HIS A 24 36.68 23.80 24.18
N HIS A 25 36.08 24.79 24.85
CA HIS A 25 35.46 24.61 26.15
C HIS A 25 34.24 23.68 26.07
N ASN A 26 33.40 23.82 25.04
CA ASN A 26 32.27 22.93 24.81
C ASN A 26 32.69 21.50 24.47
N LEU A 27 33.77 21.33 23.69
CA LEU A 27 34.35 20.01 23.39
C LEU A 27 34.95 19.33 24.64
N LEU A 28 35.63 20.10 25.49
CA LEU A 28 36.12 19.59 26.78
C LEU A 28 34.96 19.16 27.69
N GLY A 29 33.91 19.99 27.79
CA GLY A 29 32.70 19.65 28.54
C GLY A 29 32.03 18.36 28.03
N LEU A 30 32.00 18.16 26.71
CA LEU A 30 31.49 16.92 26.11
C LEU A 30 32.38 15.71 26.46
N SER A 31 33.71 15.90 26.45
CA SER A 31 34.66 14.84 26.78
C SER A 31 34.58 14.44 28.25
N ASP A 32 34.36 15.39 29.16
CA ASP A 32 34.17 15.10 30.59
C ASP A 32 32.83 14.41 30.85
N ILE A 33 31.76 14.75 30.12
CA ILE A 33 30.46 14.04 30.20
C ILE A 33 30.62 12.59 29.72
N LEU A 34 31.25 12.38 28.57
CA LEU A 34 31.50 11.03 28.03
C LEU A 34 32.42 10.20 28.94
N LYS A 35 33.36 10.85 29.63
CA LYS A 35 34.27 10.18 30.58
C LYS A 35 33.60 9.86 31.91
N ARG A 36 32.59 10.65 32.33
CA ARG A 36 31.79 10.44 33.55
C ARG A 36 30.71 9.37 33.37
N GLU A 37 30.15 9.22 32.17
CA GLU A 37 29.25 8.11 31.82
C GLU A 37 29.97 6.76 31.70
N GLY A 38 31.28 6.76 31.42
CA GLY A 38 32.10 5.55 31.30
C GLY A 38 32.55 4.89 32.61
N SER A 39 32.34 5.52 33.78
CA SER A 39 32.87 5.04 35.07
C SER A 39 31.84 4.50 36.08
N ASP A 40 30.53 4.62 35.83
CA ASP A 40 29.48 4.26 36.80
C ASP A 40 28.56 3.09 36.40
N LEU A 41 28.94 2.26 35.41
CA LEU A 41 28.13 1.09 35.03
C LEU A 41 28.93 -0.21 35.01
N GLY A 42 29.57 -0.51 36.15
CA GLY A 42 30.01 -1.85 36.48
C GLY A 42 28.89 -2.62 37.20
N PHE A 43 28.54 -3.78 36.66
CA PHE A 43 27.72 -4.84 37.30
C PHE A 43 26.20 -4.78 37.08
N LEU A 44 25.75 -5.04 35.85
CA LEU A 44 24.58 -5.88 35.56
C LEU A 44 24.71 -6.51 34.15
N THR A 45 25.38 -7.65 34.06
CA THR A 45 25.11 -8.71 33.07
C THR A 45 23.61 -9.08 33.15
N LEU A 46 22.81 -9.33 32.11
CA LEU A 46 23.07 -9.98 30.83
C LEU A 46 21.79 -9.87 29.97
N LYS A 47 21.76 -9.05 28.91
CA LYS A 47 20.99 -9.31 27.67
C LYS A 47 21.28 -8.25 26.61
N GLN A 48 22.13 -8.65 25.65
CA GLN A 48 22.04 -8.34 24.22
C GLN A 48 22.07 -6.86 23.81
N LEU A 49 23.24 -6.39 23.35
CA LEU A 49 23.38 -5.18 22.53
C LEU A 49 24.65 -5.27 21.66
N ASP A 50 24.57 -6.09 20.60
CA ASP A 50 25.44 -5.94 19.44
C ASP A 50 24.80 -4.88 18.53
N PHE A 51 25.20 -3.62 18.68
CA PHE A 51 24.93 -2.54 17.73
C PHE A 51 26.26 -2.14 17.08
N ILE A 52 26.61 -2.84 16.00
CA ILE A 52 27.53 -2.34 14.98
C ILE A 52 26.63 -1.82 13.84
N PRO A 53 26.81 -0.59 13.33
CA PRO A 53 26.02 -0.10 12.21
C PRO A 53 26.30 -0.96 10.98
N ASP A 54 25.25 -1.60 10.47
CA ASP A 54 25.27 -2.59 9.41
C ASP A 54 26.12 -2.18 8.19
N ALA A 55 27.05 -3.07 7.84
CA ALA A 55 27.67 -3.14 6.54
C ALA A 55 26.60 -3.26 5.44
N PRO A 56 26.88 -2.86 4.18
CA PRO A 56 25.91 -3.06 3.09
C PRO A 56 25.58 -4.56 2.99
N LYS A 57 24.31 -4.90 3.24
CA LYS A 57 23.80 -6.27 3.11
C LYS A 57 24.26 -6.84 1.77
N SER A 58 24.94 -7.98 1.81
CA SER A 58 25.43 -8.66 0.63
C SER A 58 24.27 -8.94 -0.33
N LEU A 59 24.54 -8.92 -1.64
CA LEU A 59 23.56 -9.24 -2.69
C LEU A 59 22.94 -10.65 -2.53
N ASP A 60 23.58 -11.53 -1.75
CA ASP A 60 23.22 -12.92 -1.51
C ASP A 60 22.11 -13.10 -0.45
N ASP A 61 21.98 -12.16 0.51
CA ASP A 61 20.93 -12.19 1.55
C ASP A 61 19.54 -11.74 1.02
N ARG A 62 19.49 -11.33 -0.26
CA ARG A 62 18.25 -11.13 -1.04
C ARG A 62 17.77 -12.40 -1.74
N MET A 63 18.45 -13.54 -1.56
CA MET A 63 17.96 -14.88 -1.88
C MET A 63 17.40 -15.45 -0.57
N GLU A 64 16.11 -15.72 -0.34
CA GLU A 64 15.01 -16.17 -1.19
C GLU A 64 13.71 -15.55 -0.64
N GLN A 65 13.50 -14.23 -0.81
CA GLN A 65 12.29 -13.61 -0.30
C GLN A 65 11.07 -14.15 -1.07
N GLU A 66 10.21 -14.89 -0.36
CA GLU A 66 8.94 -15.34 -0.91
C GLU A 66 8.06 -14.12 -1.19
N ILE A 67 7.47 -14.07 -2.39
CA ILE A 67 6.57 -12.99 -2.80
C ILE A 67 5.14 -13.37 -2.41
N PRO A 68 4.52 -12.70 -1.42
CA PRO A 68 3.13 -12.94 -1.08
C PRO A 68 2.21 -12.26 -2.11
N VAL A 69 1.43 -13.08 -2.81
CA VAL A 69 0.41 -12.63 -3.77
C VAL A 69 -0.97 -12.95 -3.20
N VAL A 70 -1.77 -11.93 -2.95
CA VAL A 70 -3.12 -12.04 -2.41
C VAL A 70 -4.13 -11.98 -3.55
N LEU A 71 -5.01 -12.97 -3.62
CA LEU A 71 -6.09 -13.11 -4.60
C LEU A 71 -7.41 -13.36 -3.87
N THR A 72 -8.54 -12.90 -4.41
CA THR A 72 -9.87 -13.22 -3.85
C THR A 72 -10.60 -14.23 -4.71
N ALA A 73 -10.95 -15.43 -4.23
CA ALA A 73 -11.71 -16.39 -5.03
C ALA A 73 -13.20 -16.30 -4.75
N VAL A 74 -13.95 -15.74 -5.72
CA VAL A 74 -15.40 -15.75 -5.68
C VAL A 74 -15.92 -17.03 -6.32
N GLU A 75 -16.95 -17.65 -5.71
CA GLU A 75 -17.55 -18.93 -6.12
C GLU A 75 -17.86 -19.00 -7.62
N GLU A 76 -18.50 -17.98 -8.19
CA GLU A 76 -18.92 -17.99 -9.59
C GLU A 76 -17.75 -17.74 -10.58
N ARG A 77 -16.54 -17.44 -10.07
CA ARG A 77 -15.35 -17.07 -10.86
C ARG A 77 -14.10 -17.85 -10.47
N LEU A 78 -14.23 -19.05 -9.88
CA LEU A 78 -13.08 -19.90 -9.53
C LEU A 78 -12.12 -20.17 -10.70
N GLY A 79 -12.64 -20.26 -11.94
CA GLY A 79 -11.80 -20.39 -13.13
C GLY A 79 -10.87 -19.19 -13.38
N GLY A 80 -11.29 -17.98 -13.00
CA GLY A 80 -10.45 -16.79 -13.07
C GLY A 80 -9.24 -16.88 -12.15
N ILE A 81 -9.43 -17.40 -10.93
CA ILE A 81 -8.32 -17.63 -10.00
C ILE A 81 -7.33 -18.68 -10.51
N VAL A 82 -7.83 -19.78 -11.06
CA VAL A 82 -6.96 -20.79 -11.68
C VAL A 82 -6.16 -20.20 -12.84
N ALA A 83 -6.80 -19.38 -13.69
CA ALA A 83 -6.12 -18.71 -14.78
C ALA A 83 -5.07 -17.69 -14.28
N ALA A 84 -5.40 -16.88 -13.29
CA ALA A 84 -4.49 -15.91 -12.68
C ALA A 84 -3.27 -16.61 -12.06
N MET A 85 -3.48 -17.61 -11.20
CA MET A 85 -2.39 -18.38 -10.59
C MET A 85 -1.51 -19.05 -11.64
N ASN A 86 -2.11 -19.69 -12.65
CA ASN A 86 -1.36 -20.32 -13.73
C ASN A 86 -0.55 -19.30 -14.53
N SER A 87 -1.13 -18.14 -14.87
CA SER A 87 -0.42 -17.08 -15.59
C SER A 87 0.78 -16.54 -14.81
N ILE A 88 0.65 -16.39 -13.48
CA ILE A 88 1.75 -15.97 -12.61
C ILE A 88 2.84 -17.03 -12.59
N SER A 89 2.48 -18.29 -12.30
CA SER A 89 3.45 -19.39 -12.16
C SER A 89 4.16 -19.75 -13.47
N THR A 90 3.56 -19.45 -14.62
CA THR A 90 4.19 -19.68 -15.93
C THR A 90 5.14 -18.56 -16.34
N ASN A 91 4.93 -17.33 -15.84
CA ASN A 91 5.73 -16.15 -16.20
C ASN A 91 6.80 -15.76 -15.17
N THR A 92 6.88 -16.42 -14.01
CA THR A 92 7.91 -16.14 -12.99
C THR A 92 8.73 -17.37 -12.61
N ARG A 93 10.01 -17.14 -12.27
CA ARG A 93 10.87 -18.12 -11.59
C ARG A 93 10.99 -17.85 -10.09
N SER A 94 10.42 -16.74 -9.62
CA SER A 94 10.48 -16.33 -8.22
C SER A 94 9.62 -17.23 -7.33
N LYS A 95 10.00 -17.37 -6.07
CA LYS A 95 9.22 -18.14 -5.09
C LYS A 95 7.97 -17.35 -4.70
N ILE A 96 6.81 -17.83 -5.09
CA ILE A 96 5.51 -17.21 -4.78
C ILE A 96 4.83 -17.97 -3.65
N VAL A 97 4.17 -17.22 -2.75
CA VAL A 97 3.16 -17.78 -1.85
C VAL A 97 1.83 -17.13 -2.18
N PHE A 98 0.90 -17.92 -2.69
CA PHE A 98 -0.45 -17.44 -2.96
C PHE A 98 -1.27 -17.43 -1.67
N HIS A 99 -1.94 -16.31 -1.40
CA HIS A 99 -2.88 -16.15 -0.31
C HIS A 99 -4.27 -15.96 -0.92
N ILE A 100 -5.04 -17.03 -0.97
CA ILE A 100 -6.33 -17.07 -1.65
C ILE A 100 -7.43 -16.81 -0.62
N VAL A 101 -8.01 -15.62 -0.67
CA VAL A 101 -9.06 -15.17 0.24
C VAL A 101 -10.42 -15.61 -0.30
N VAL A 102 -11.17 -16.38 0.49
CA VAL A 102 -12.44 -17.00 0.07
C VAL A 102 -13.51 -16.83 1.13
N ALA A 103 -14.78 -17.02 0.77
CA ALA A 103 -15.82 -17.30 1.77
C ALA A 103 -15.79 -18.79 2.15
N ASN A 104 -16.18 -19.11 3.38
CA ASN A 104 -16.16 -20.46 3.94
C ASN A 104 -16.82 -21.53 3.03
N ASN A 105 -17.95 -21.20 2.40
CA ASN A 105 -18.67 -22.11 1.50
C ASN A 105 -17.94 -22.41 0.17
N THR A 106 -16.90 -21.66 -0.18
CA THR A 106 -16.13 -21.81 -1.43
C THR A 106 -14.86 -22.65 -1.27
N VAL A 107 -14.44 -22.91 -0.03
CA VAL A 107 -13.15 -23.56 0.29
C VAL A 107 -13.02 -24.93 -0.39
N ASP A 108 -14.03 -25.79 -0.30
CA ASP A 108 -13.95 -27.17 -0.81
C ASP A 108 -14.00 -27.20 -2.34
N HIS A 109 -14.80 -26.34 -2.97
CA HIS A 109 -14.82 -26.20 -4.42
C HIS A 109 -13.48 -25.68 -4.95
N LEU A 110 -12.88 -24.66 -4.31
CA LEU A 110 -11.55 -24.18 -4.67
C LEU A 110 -10.50 -25.30 -4.57
N ARG A 111 -10.51 -26.09 -3.48
CA ARG A 111 -9.60 -27.23 -3.34
C ARG A 111 -9.76 -28.25 -4.46
N ALA A 112 -11.00 -28.58 -4.82
CA ALA A 112 -11.27 -29.49 -5.92
C ALA A 112 -10.68 -28.96 -7.25
N TRP A 113 -10.92 -27.69 -7.57
CA TRP A 113 -10.37 -27.02 -8.76
C TRP A 113 -8.83 -27.05 -8.78
N LEU A 114 -8.18 -26.68 -7.67
CA LEU A 114 -6.72 -26.67 -7.59
C LEU A 114 -6.12 -28.08 -7.70
N SER A 115 -6.74 -29.07 -7.04
CA SER A 115 -6.27 -30.46 -7.03
C SER A 115 -6.28 -31.13 -8.41
N GLY A 116 -7.17 -30.67 -9.30
CA GLY A 116 -7.29 -31.16 -10.68
C GLY A 116 -6.25 -30.59 -11.65
N THR A 117 -5.32 -29.74 -11.18
CA THR A 117 -4.33 -29.05 -12.01
C THR A 117 -2.92 -29.20 -11.46
N GLU A 118 -1.91 -28.74 -12.22
CA GLU A 118 -0.53 -28.64 -11.73
C GLU A 118 -0.36 -27.61 -10.60
N LEU A 119 -1.38 -26.74 -10.38
CA LEU A 119 -1.36 -25.73 -9.32
C LEU A 119 -1.36 -26.34 -7.91
N LYS A 120 -1.74 -27.61 -7.75
CA LYS A 120 -1.66 -28.34 -6.47
C LYS A 120 -0.24 -28.39 -5.88
N ASN A 121 0.78 -28.25 -6.74
CA ASN A 121 2.18 -28.30 -6.34
C ASN A 121 2.72 -26.91 -5.94
N LEU A 122 1.93 -25.85 -6.13
CA LEU A 122 2.31 -24.49 -5.75
C LEU A 122 2.10 -24.27 -4.25
N LYS A 123 2.87 -23.33 -3.69
CA LYS A 123 2.70 -22.92 -2.29
C LYS A 123 1.53 -21.94 -2.20
N TYR A 124 0.44 -22.35 -1.55
CA TYR A 124 -0.71 -21.48 -1.30
C TYR A 124 -1.28 -21.66 0.11
N LYS A 125 -1.98 -20.63 0.58
CA LYS A 125 -2.75 -20.59 1.81
C LYS A 125 -4.16 -20.12 1.48
N ILE A 126 -5.17 -20.86 1.92
CA ILE A 126 -6.56 -20.42 1.81
C ILE A 126 -6.90 -19.65 3.08
N LEU A 127 -7.38 -18.42 2.93
CA LEU A 127 -7.76 -17.52 4.00
C LEU A 127 -9.27 -17.32 3.97
N ASP A 128 -9.96 -17.56 5.07
CA ASP A 128 -11.39 -17.31 5.17
C ASP A 128 -11.64 -15.82 5.43
N PHE A 129 -12.58 -15.24 4.68
CA PHE A 129 -13.05 -13.87 4.86
C PHE A 129 -14.43 -13.90 5.51
N ASP A 130 -14.45 -13.64 6.81
CA ASP A 130 -15.69 -13.57 7.57
C ASP A 130 -16.46 -12.27 7.24
N PRO A 131 -17.64 -12.35 6.59
CA PRO A 131 -18.42 -11.17 6.22
C PRO A 131 -18.95 -10.38 7.43
N HIS A 132 -18.97 -10.96 8.65
CA HIS A 132 -19.40 -10.24 9.85
C HIS A 132 -18.52 -9.02 10.14
N ILE A 133 -17.28 -9.00 9.64
CA ILE A 133 -16.42 -7.81 9.73
C ILE A 133 -17.03 -6.58 9.05
N LEU A 134 -17.98 -6.74 8.14
CA LEU A 134 -18.65 -5.64 7.44
C LEU A 134 -19.93 -5.14 8.15
N GLU A 135 -20.37 -5.81 9.21
CA GLU A 135 -21.58 -5.42 9.94
C GLU A 135 -21.52 -3.98 10.45
N GLY A 136 -22.56 -3.21 10.14
CA GLY A 136 -22.62 -1.79 10.47
C GLY A 136 -21.63 -0.91 9.74
N LYS A 137 -20.95 -1.42 8.68
CA LYS A 137 -19.99 -0.66 7.85
C LYS A 137 -20.47 -0.47 6.42
N ILE A 138 -21.37 -1.31 5.94
CA ILE A 138 -21.96 -1.22 4.60
C ILE A 138 -23.47 -1.08 4.67
N ARG A 139 -24.05 -0.31 3.75
CA ARG A 139 -25.51 -0.21 3.62
C ARG A 139 -25.98 -1.45 2.87
N VAL A 140 -26.73 -2.32 3.55
CA VAL A 140 -27.48 -3.39 2.91
C VAL A 140 -28.84 -2.81 2.54
N ASP A 141 -29.05 -2.50 1.28
CA ASP A 141 -30.38 -2.18 0.77
C ASP A 141 -31.15 -3.51 0.67
N PRO A 142 -32.33 -3.67 1.31
CA PRO A 142 -33.12 -4.89 1.21
C PRO A 142 -33.43 -5.30 -0.23
N ASP A 143 -33.56 -4.32 -1.14
CA ASP A 143 -33.86 -4.57 -2.56
C ASP A 143 -32.59 -4.87 -3.38
N GLN A 144 -31.39 -4.73 -2.80
CA GLN A 144 -30.10 -4.98 -3.46
C GLN A 144 -29.15 -5.85 -2.61
N ALA A 145 -29.66 -6.60 -1.64
CA ALA A 145 -28.84 -7.41 -0.74
C ALA A 145 -27.98 -8.45 -1.50
N GLU A 146 -28.49 -8.97 -2.62
CA GLU A 146 -27.75 -9.89 -3.52
C GLU A 146 -26.63 -9.20 -4.33
N SER A 147 -26.58 -7.87 -4.37
CA SER A 147 -25.60 -7.12 -5.16
C SER A 147 -24.27 -6.93 -4.43
N ILE A 148 -24.27 -6.96 -3.09
CA ILE A 148 -23.05 -6.73 -2.32
C ILE A 148 -22.26 -8.04 -2.27
N LYS A 149 -21.05 -8.01 -2.83
CA LYS A 149 -20.10 -9.14 -2.80
C LYS A 149 -19.07 -8.89 -1.69
N PRO A 150 -19.19 -9.51 -0.49
CA PRO A 150 -18.33 -9.18 0.66
C PRO A 150 -16.83 -9.32 0.38
N LEU A 151 -16.42 -10.31 -0.42
CA LEU A 151 -15.01 -10.53 -0.75
C LEU A 151 -14.33 -9.32 -1.42
N THR A 152 -15.07 -8.42 -2.08
CA THR A 152 -14.48 -7.20 -2.67
C THR A 152 -13.86 -6.28 -1.61
N PHE A 153 -14.26 -6.42 -0.34
CA PHE A 153 -13.68 -5.68 0.78
C PHE A 153 -12.42 -6.31 1.37
N ALA A 154 -12.05 -7.55 0.99
CA ALA A 154 -10.87 -8.22 1.51
C ALA A 154 -9.59 -7.38 1.36
N ARG A 155 -9.49 -6.60 0.27
CA ARG A 155 -8.38 -5.68 0.01
C ARG A 155 -8.19 -4.56 1.06
N PHE A 156 -9.21 -4.26 1.87
CA PHE A 156 -9.09 -3.29 2.96
C PHE A 156 -8.42 -3.91 4.19
N TYR A 157 -8.47 -5.25 4.29
CA TYR A 157 -8.08 -6.02 5.46
C TYR A 157 -6.78 -6.79 5.25
N LEU A 158 -5.95 -6.39 4.27
CA LEU A 158 -4.67 -7.05 3.97
C LEU A 158 -3.78 -7.21 5.22
N PRO A 159 -3.62 -6.20 6.10
CA PRO A 159 -2.85 -6.41 7.33
C PRO A 159 -3.48 -7.37 8.34
N ASN A 160 -4.80 -7.54 8.32
CA ASN A 160 -5.49 -8.50 9.19
C ASN A 160 -5.35 -9.92 8.64
N LEU A 161 -5.41 -10.07 7.31
CA LEU A 161 -5.28 -11.35 6.60
C LEU A 161 -3.83 -11.86 6.60
N LEU A 162 -2.85 -10.95 6.54
CA LEU A 162 -1.42 -11.26 6.53
C LEU A 162 -0.66 -10.37 7.54
N PRO A 163 -0.81 -10.61 8.86
CA PRO A 163 -0.24 -9.74 9.90
C PRO A 163 1.29 -9.65 9.88
N ASP A 164 1.96 -10.74 9.46
CA ASP A 164 3.41 -10.86 9.46
C ASP A 164 4.05 -10.42 8.14
N ALA A 165 3.26 -10.18 7.08
CA ALA A 165 3.80 -9.72 5.82
C ALA A 165 4.12 -8.22 5.88
N GLU A 166 5.29 -7.84 5.34
CA GLU A 166 5.70 -6.43 5.24
C GLU A 166 5.20 -5.78 3.96
N LYS A 167 5.15 -6.55 2.86
CA LYS A 167 4.76 -6.09 1.53
C LYS A 167 4.03 -7.20 0.81
N VAL A 168 3.00 -6.85 0.03
CA VAL A 168 2.19 -7.80 -0.75
C VAL A 168 1.84 -7.24 -2.11
N ILE A 169 1.55 -8.14 -3.05
CA ILE A 169 0.78 -7.81 -4.25
C ILE A 169 -0.66 -8.23 -4.00
N TYR A 170 -1.62 -7.38 -4.35
CA TYR A 170 -3.03 -7.74 -4.43
C TYR A 170 -3.48 -7.75 -5.89
N LEU A 171 -4.23 -8.79 -6.25
CA LEU A 171 -4.82 -8.99 -7.57
C LEU A 171 -6.28 -9.41 -7.43
N ASP A 172 -7.16 -8.85 -8.26
CA ASP A 172 -8.53 -9.33 -8.47
C ASP A 172 -8.54 -10.70 -9.20
N ASP A 173 -9.70 -11.36 -9.22
CA ASP A 173 -9.86 -12.71 -9.82
C ASP A 173 -10.01 -12.73 -11.34
N ASP A 174 -10.02 -11.56 -11.97
CA ASP A 174 -10.23 -11.35 -13.40
C ASP A 174 -8.97 -10.81 -14.10
N VAL A 175 -7.79 -11.20 -13.62
CA VAL A 175 -6.49 -10.80 -14.18
C VAL A 175 -5.74 -11.94 -14.85
N ILE A 176 -4.97 -11.61 -15.88
CA ILE A 176 -3.94 -12.48 -16.48
C ILE A 176 -2.61 -11.73 -16.42
N VAL A 177 -1.62 -12.34 -15.77
CA VAL A 177 -0.28 -11.77 -15.63
C VAL A 177 0.59 -12.28 -16.78
N GLN A 178 1.13 -11.35 -17.57
CA GLN A 178 1.92 -11.65 -18.78
C GLN A 178 3.43 -11.39 -18.61
N ASP A 179 3.86 -10.91 -17.45
CA ASP A 179 5.26 -10.58 -17.18
C ASP A 179 5.69 -11.11 -15.79
N ASP A 180 6.98 -11.00 -15.45
CA ASP A 180 7.49 -11.50 -14.18
C ASP A 180 6.94 -10.66 -13.02
N ILE A 181 6.09 -11.26 -12.18
CA ILE A 181 5.46 -10.63 -11.02
C ILE A 181 6.48 -10.07 -10.01
N LEU A 182 7.74 -10.50 -10.04
CA LEU A 182 8.82 -9.91 -9.25
C LEU A 182 9.01 -8.42 -9.57
N GLU A 183 8.87 -8.03 -10.83
CA GLU A 183 8.97 -6.62 -11.24
C GLU A 183 7.85 -5.78 -10.64
N LEU A 184 6.62 -6.29 -10.66
CA LEU A 184 5.48 -5.69 -9.95
C LEU A 184 5.79 -5.56 -8.45
N TYR A 185 6.23 -6.65 -7.81
CA TYR A 185 6.56 -6.66 -6.38
C TYR A 185 7.63 -5.63 -6.03
N ASN A 186 8.62 -5.42 -6.91
CA ASN A 186 9.73 -4.49 -6.72
C ASN A 186 9.37 -3.02 -7.01
N THR A 187 8.12 -2.72 -7.36
CA THR A 187 7.65 -1.34 -7.55
C THR A 187 8.08 -0.45 -6.37
N PRO A 188 8.79 0.67 -6.63
CA PRO A 188 9.28 1.54 -5.59
C PRO A 188 8.13 2.32 -4.96
N LEU A 189 8.08 2.32 -3.64
CA LEU A 189 7.12 3.12 -2.87
C LEU A 189 7.84 4.34 -2.31
N LYS A 190 7.29 5.53 -2.56
CA LYS A 190 7.81 6.77 -1.96
C LYS A 190 7.68 6.71 -0.43
N PRO A 191 8.56 7.39 0.33
CA PRO A 191 8.47 7.44 1.79
C PRO A 191 7.07 7.86 2.27
N GLY A 192 6.50 7.10 3.20
CA GLY A 192 5.16 7.35 3.74
C GLY A 192 4.01 6.93 2.81
N HIS A 193 4.27 6.29 1.66
CA HIS A 193 3.23 5.73 0.80
C HIS A 193 3.04 4.24 1.10
N ALA A 194 1.84 3.87 1.55
CA ALA A 194 1.53 2.47 1.88
C ALA A 194 1.14 1.62 0.68
N ALA A 195 0.92 2.19 -0.51
CA ALA A 195 0.57 1.44 -1.70
C ALA A 195 0.99 2.13 -3.00
N ALA A 196 1.05 1.35 -4.09
CA ALA A 196 1.15 1.83 -5.46
C ALA A 196 -0.02 1.34 -6.31
N PHE A 197 -0.64 2.25 -7.06
CA PHE A 197 -1.78 1.95 -7.94
C PHE A 197 -1.51 2.46 -9.36
N SER A 198 -2.17 1.85 -10.35
CA SER A 198 -2.19 2.35 -11.73
C SER A 198 -3.30 3.38 -11.91
N GLU A 199 -2.98 4.53 -12.52
CA GLU A 199 -3.95 5.61 -12.76
C GLU A 199 -4.84 5.31 -13.97
N ASP A 200 -6.12 5.67 -13.87
CA ASP A 200 -7.11 5.33 -14.90
C ASP A 200 -7.09 6.26 -16.11
N CYS A 201 -6.44 7.41 -16.00
CA CYS A 201 -6.38 8.45 -17.05
C CYS A 201 -5.16 8.30 -17.96
N ASP A 202 -4.33 7.30 -17.72
CA ASP A 202 -3.15 7.05 -18.55
C ASP A 202 -3.54 6.64 -19.97
N LEU A 203 -2.68 6.99 -20.93
CA LEU A 203 -2.94 6.89 -22.37
C LEU A 203 -3.33 5.47 -22.83
N ILE A 204 -2.89 4.44 -22.10
CA ILE A 204 -3.17 3.04 -22.38
C ILE A 204 -4.57 2.68 -21.90
N SER A 205 -4.92 3.08 -20.67
CA SER A 205 -6.28 3.00 -20.11
C SER A 205 -7.29 3.82 -20.92
N SER A 206 -6.85 4.94 -21.51
CA SER A 206 -7.69 5.82 -22.32
C SER A 206 -7.82 5.40 -23.79
N LYS A 207 -6.99 4.48 -24.31
CA LYS A 207 -7.06 4.05 -25.72
C LYS A 207 -8.36 3.31 -26.05
N PHE A 208 -8.99 2.72 -25.05
CA PHE A 208 -10.31 2.08 -25.14
C PHE A 208 -11.45 2.99 -24.64
N LEU A 209 -11.25 4.31 -24.67
CA LEU A 209 -12.29 5.29 -24.35
C LEU A 209 -13.53 5.05 -25.23
N VAL A 210 -14.60 4.56 -24.61
CA VAL A 210 -15.94 4.60 -25.19
C VAL A 210 -16.28 6.07 -25.41
N ARG A 211 -16.44 6.48 -26.68
CA ARG A 211 -16.90 7.82 -27.07
C ARG A 211 -18.19 8.13 -26.29
N GLY A 212 -18.13 9.09 -25.37
CA GLY A 212 -19.25 9.48 -24.50
C GLY A 212 -19.00 9.33 -22.98
N ALA A 213 -17.92 8.67 -22.55
CA ALA A 213 -17.56 8.46 -21.15
C ALA A 213 -16.86 9.66 -20.47
N GLY A 214 -17.27 10.90 -20.79
CA GLY A 214 -16.73 12.10 -20.14
C GLY A 214 -17.03 12.07 -18.65
N ASN A 215 -15.99 12.03 -17.81
CA ASN A 215 -15.98 12.06 -16.33
C ASN A 215 -15.98 10.72 -15.58
N GLN A 216 -15.76 9.57 -16.23
CA GLN A 216 -15.81 8.26 -15.53
C GLN A 216 -14.51 7.84 -14.81
N TYR A 217 -13.40 8.54 -15.05
CA TYR A 217 -12.07 8.19 -14.54
C TYR A 217 -11.47 9.26 -13.61
N ASN A 218 -12.31 10.22 -13.19
CA ASN A 218 -11.93 11.27 -12.26
C ASN A 218 -12.76 11.15 -10.98
N TYR A 219 -12.29 11.77 -9.90
CA TYR A 219 -12.97 11.75 -8.60
C TYR A 219 -14.43 12.22 -8.63
N ILE A 220 -14.80 13.13 -9.55
CA ILE A 220 -16.20 13.56 -9.73
C ILE A 220 -17.16 12.41 -10.07
N GLY A 221 -16.65 11.33 -10.68
CA GLY A 221 -17.43 10.14 -11.00
C GLY A 221 -17.70 9.25 -9.78
N PHE A 222 -16.88 9.32 -8.74
CA PHE A 222 -16.92 8.43 -7.56
C PHE A 222 -17.45 9.11 -6.30
N LEU A 223 -17.30 10.43 -6.17
CA LEU A 223 -17.65 11.19 -4.98
C LEU A 223 -18.78 12.19 -5.28
N ASP A 224 -19.73 12.33 -4.35
CA ASP A 224 -20.78 13.35 -4.47
C ASP A 224 -20.28 14.71 -3.94
N TYR A 225 -19.78 15.54 -4.85
CA TYR A 225 -19.32 16.90 -4.54
C TYR A 225 -20.42 17.87 -4.12
N LYS A 226 -21.71 17.48 -4.17
CA LYS A 226 -22.80 18.25 -3.56
C LYS A 226 -22.75 18.16 -2.03
N LYS A 227 -22.22 17.07 -1.48
CA LYS A 227 -22.12 16.82 -0.03
C LYS A 227 -21.02 17.69 0.58
N GLU A 228 -21.37 18.44 1.63
CA GLU A 228 -20.45 19.38 2.27
C GLU A 228 -19.18 18.70 2.81
N ARG A 229 -19.32 17.48 3.35
CA ARG A 229 -18.19 16.67 3.84
C ARG A 229 -17.17 16.40 2.73
N ILE A 230 -17.61 16.02 1.54
CA ILE A 230 -16.72 15.79 0.39
C ILE A 230 -16.02 17.08 -0.01
N ARG A 231 -16.74 18.21 -0.10
CA ARG A 231 -16.11 19.50 -0.44
C ARG A 231 -15.04 19.92 0.57
N LYS A 232 -15.29 19.68 1.87
CA LYS A 232 -14.36 20.02 2.96
C LYS A 232 -13.05 19.23 2.93
N LEU A 233 -12.99 18.10 2.22
CA LEU A 233 -11.74 17.35 2.03
C LEU A 233 -10.75 18.05 1.08
N GLY A 234 -11.21 19.01 0.27
CA GLY A 234 -10.34 19.72 -0.67
C GLY A 234 -9.79 18.85 -1.81
N LEU A 235 -10.44 17.71 -2.07
CA LEU A 235 -10.12 16.84 -3.21
C LEU A 235 -10.51 17.56 -4.51
N LYS A 236 -9.63 17.61 -5.50
CA LYS A 236 -10.00 18.20 -6.80
C LYS A 236 -10.87 17.20 -7.57
N ALA A 237 -12.06 17.65 -8.01
CA ALA A 237 -12.99 16.87 -8.80
C ALA A 237 -12.38 16.30 -10.10
N SER A 238 -11.42 17.02 -10.69
CA SER A 238 -10.68 16.63 -11.89
C SER A 238 -9.45 15.75 -11.63
N THR A 239 -9.18 15.35 -10.38
CA THR A 239 -8.10 14.40 -10.10
C THR A 239 -8.45 13.06 -10.73
N CYS A 240 -7.47 12.44 -11.39
CA CYS A 240 -7.59 11.09 -11.87
C CYS A 240 -7.87 10.09 -10.75
N SER A 241 -8.69 9.08 -11.02
CA SER A 241 -8.83 7.88 -10.19
C SER A 241 -7.72 6.87 -10.47
N PHE A 242 -7.67 5.84 -9.65
CA PHE A 242 -6.81 4.69 -9.85
C PHE A 242 -7.63 3.40 -9.71
N SER A 243 -7.17 2.34 -10.34
CA SER A 243 -7.79 1.01 -10.19
C SER A 243 -7.32 0.33 -8.91
N PRO A 244 -8.23 -0.22 -8.09
CA PRO A 244 -7.87 -0.99 -6.91
C PRO A 244 -7.80 -2.51 -7.17
N GLY A 245 -7.86 -2.96 -8.43
CA GLY A 245 -7.84 -4.38 -8.79
C GLY A 245 -6.43 -4.99 -8.93
N VAL A 246 -5.41 -4.16 -9.14
CA VAL A 246 -3.99 -4.58 -9.13
C VAL A 246 -3.20 -3.52 -8.39
N PHE A 247 -2.57 -3.88 -7.27
CA PHE A 247 -1.73 -2.96 -6.53
C PHE A 247 -0.68 -3.65 -5.67
N VAL A 248 0.33 -2.88 -5.30
CA VAL A 248 1.37 -3.28 -4.35
C VAL A 248 1.14 -2.54 -3.06
N ALA A 249 1.15 -3.23 -1.92
CA ALA A 249 0.98 -2.61 -0.62
C ALA A 249 2.16 -2.90 0.30
N ASN A 250 2.66 -1.86 0.98
CA ASN A 250 3.53 -1.97 2.13
C ASN A 250 2.63 -2.04 3.38
N LEU A 251 2.47 -3.25 3.92
CA LEU A 251 1.62 -3.51 5.07
C LEU A 251 2.21 -2.96 6.37
N THR A 252 3.53 -2.78 6.46
CA THR A 252 4.16 -2.09 7.60
C THR A 252 3.69 -0.64 7.68
N GLU A 253 3.79 0.09 6.57
CA GLU A 253 3.32 1.48 6.47
C GLU A 253 1.78 1.56 6.59
N TRP A 254 1.06 0.59 6.03
CA TRP A 254 -0.40 0.51 6.12
C TRP A 254 -0.88 0.38 7.58
N LYS A 255 -0.22 -0.48 8.36
CA LYS A 255 -0.46 -0.64 9.80
C LYS A 255 -0.08 0.63 10.56
N GLN A 256 1.10 1.19 10.30
CA GLN A 256 1.58 2.41 10.97
C GLN A 256 0.62 3.60 10.80
N GLN A 257 -0.02 3.70 9.63
CA GLN A 257 -0.97 4.77 9.34
C GLN A 257 -2.42 4.43 9.71
N ASN A 258 -2.73 3.25 10.24
CA ASN A 258 -4.09 2.78 10.53
C ASN A 258 -5.03 2.96 9.30
N ILE A 259 -4.56 2.54 8.11
CA ILE A 259 -5.30 2.75 6.86
C ILE A 259 -6.62 1.97 6.85
N THR A 260 -6.63 0.75 7.41
CA THR A 260 -7.85 -0.08 7.50
C THR A 260 -8.95 0.67 8.25
N GLU A 261 -8.65 1.26 9.40
CA GLU A 261 -9.59 2.03 10.21
C GLU A 261 -10.08 3.29 9.49
N GLN A 262 -9.20 3.93 8.72
CA GLN A 262 -9.59 5.07 7.88
C GLN A 262 -10.57 4.66 6.79
N LEU A 263 -10.34 3.53 6.12
CA LEU A 263 -11.24 2.99 5.10
C LEU A 263 -12.61 2.65 5.72
N GLU A 264 -12.62 1.96 6.86
CA GLU A 264 -13.86 1.64 7.58
C GLU A 264 -14.64 2.89 8.00
N LYS A 265 -13.94 3.94 8.46
CA LYS A 265 -14.57 5.22 8.81
C LYS A 265 -15.33 5.79 7.61
N TRP A 266 -14.75 5.76 6.43
CA TRP A 266 -15.41 6.25 5.21
C TRP A 266 -16.58 5.37 4.80
N MET A 267 -16.47 4.05 4.93
CA MET A 267 -17.60 3.13 4.71
C MET A 267 -18.79 3.46 5.63
N LYS A 268 -18.55 3.59 6.94
CA LYS A 268 -19.58 3.95 7.94
C LYS A 268 -20.21 5.31 7.66
N LEU A 269 -19.41 6.33 7.33
CA LEU A 269 -19.92 7.66 7.00
C LEU A 269 -20.81 7.64 5.77
N ASN A 270 -20.46 6.86 4.75
CA ASN A 270 -21.27 6.74 3.55
C ASN A 270 -22.65 6.11 3.82
N MET A 271 -22.77 5.18 4.78
CA MET A 271 -24.07 4.60 5.15
C MET A 271 -25.09 5.64 5.62
N VAL A 272 -24.60 6.67 6.30
CA VAL A 272 -25.43 7.70 6.95
C VAL A 272 -25.63 8.90 6.02
N GLU A 273 -24.58 9.31 5.31
CA GLU A 273 -24.58 10.57 4.57
C GLU A 273 -24.68 10.41 3.05
N ASP A 274 -24.56 9.18 2.53
CA ASP A 274 -24.64 8.87 1.10
C ASP A 274 -23.67 9.77 0.29
N LEU A 275 -22.38 9.59 0.58
CA LEU A 275 -21.28 10.46 0.15
C LEU A 275 -20.74 10.13 -1.23
N TYR A 276 -21.00 8.92 -1.72
CA TYR A 276 -20.46 8.43 -2.98
C TYR A 276 -21.43 8.69 -4.12
N SER A 277 -20.88 8.92 -5.30
CA SER A 277 -21.68 9.17 -6.49
C SER A 277 -22.43 7.90 -6.91
N ARG A 278 -23.66 8.09 -7.41
CA ARG A 278 -24.49 7.03 -7.98
C ARG A 278 -24.39 6.93 -9.51
N THR A 279 -23.59 7.79 -10.15
CA THR A 279 -23.53 7.92 -11.63
C THR A 279 -22.64 6.88 -12.29
N LEU A 280 -21.64 6.36 -11.58
CA LEU A 280 -20.83 5.23 -12.03
C LEU A 280 -21.33 3.97 -11.34
N ALA A 281 -21.26 2.84 -12.02
CA ALA A 281 -21.75 1.54 -11.56
C ALA A 281 -21.18 1.19 -10.17
N GLY A 282 -21.90 1.61 -9.12
CA GLY A 282 -21.96 1.03 -7.79
C GLY A 282 -20.65 0.67 -7.08
N SER A 283 -19.49 1.22 -7.44
CA SER A 283 -18.25 0.84 -6.77
C SER A 283 -18.22 1.42 -5.36
N ILE A 284 -18.64 0.62 -4.38
CA ILE A 284 -18.69 0.98 -2.96
C ILE A 284 -17.30 0.96 -2.30
N THR A 285 -16.33 0.27 -2.90
CA THR A 285 -14.96 0.11 -2.38
C THR A 285 -13.97 1.12 -2.93
N THR A 286 -14.17 1.63 -4.15
CA THR A 286 -13.23 2.59 -4.75
C THR A 286 -13.22 3.94 -4.02
N PRO A 287 -14.36 4.57 -3.68
CA PRO A 287 -14.36 5.88 -3.05
C PRO A 287 -13.58 5.98 -1.71
N PRO A 288 -13.70 5.04 -0.74
CA PRO A 288 -12.86 5.04 0.45
C PRO A 288 -11.35 5.04 0.11
N LEU A 289 -10.92 4.21 -0.84
CA LEU A 289 -9.53 4.13 -1.27
C LEU A 289 -9.06 5.45 -1.86
N LEU A 290 -9.85 6.04 -2.77
CA LEU A 290 -9.52 7.33 -3.38
C LEU A 290 -9.35 8.43 -2.33
N ILE A 291 -10.20 8.46 -1.31
CA ILE A 291 -10.10 9.45 -0.25
C ILE A 291 -8.86 9.22 0.62
N VAL A 292 -8.62 7.99 1.07
CA VAL A 292 -7.51 7.67 1.99
C VAL A 292 -6.15 7.80 1.31
N PHE A 293 -6.05 7.39 0.04
CA PHE A 293 -4.82 7.44 -0.73
C PHE A 293 -4.64 8.70 -1.58
N TYR A 294 -5.48 9.73 -1.41
CA TYR A 294 -5.34 10.96 -2.18
C TYR A 294 -3.96 11.59 -1.98
N LYS A 295 -3.15 11.61 -3.06
CA LYS A 295 -1.74 12.05 -3.07
C LYS A 295 -0.83 11.33 -2.07
N LYS A 296 -1.24 10.15 -1.59
CA LYS A 296 -0.52 9.31 -0.61
C LYS A 296 -0.24 7.90 -1.13
N HIS A 297 -0.24 7.74 -2.45
CA HIS A 297 0.13 6.51 -3.12
C HIS A 297 1.23 6.77 -4.15
N SER A 298 2.01 5.73 -4.42
CA SER A 298 2.97 5.74 -5.53
C SER A 298 2.27 5.32 -6.81
N VAL A 299 2.84 5.66 -7.96
CA VAL A 299 2.26 5.30 -9.25
C VAL A 299 2.86 3.98 -9.69
N LEU A 300 2.00 3.05 -10.10
CA LEU A 300 2.37 1.81 -10.75
C LEU A 300 2.49 2.04 -12.26
N ASP A 301 3.40 1.34 -12.94
CA ASP A 301 3.46 1.38 -14.40
C ASP A 301 2.08 0.97 -14.99
N PRO A 302 1.49 1.77 -15.90
CA PRO A 302 0.18 1.46 -16.48
C PRO A 302 0.10 0.09 -17.16
N MET A 303 1.24 -0.49 -17.57
CA MET A 303 1.29 -1.83 -18.17
C MET A 303 0.96 -2.96 -17.20
N TRP A 304 1.08 -2.73 -15.88
CA TRP A 304 0.63 -3.71 -14.89
C TRP A 304 -0.90 -3.80 -14.76
N HIS A 305 -1.64 -2.86 -15.33
CA HIS A 305 -3.09 -2.85 -15.25
C HIS A 305 -3.73 -2.28 -16.52
N VAL A 306 -3.77 -3.12 -17.55
CA VAL A 306 -4.44 -2.82 -18.83
C VAL A 306 -5.89 -3.26 -18.76
N ARG A 307 -6.82 -2.31 -18.88
CA ARG A 307 -8.26 -2.61 -18.95
C ARG A 307 -8.68 -2.98 -20.38
N HIS A 308 -9.79 -3.70 -20.51
CA HIS A 308 -10.44 -4.01 -21.80
C HIS A 308 -9.57 -4.79 -22.80
N LEU A 309 -8.81 -5.77 -22.28
CA LEU A 309 -8.23 -6.81 -23.13
C LEU A 309 -9.35 -7.72 -23.66
N ASP A 310 -10.16 -7.22 -24.60
CA ASP A 310 -11.02 -8.07 -25.42
C ASP A 310 -10.21 -8.65 -26.60
N PRO A 311 -10.46 -9.91 -27.00
CA PRO A 311 -9.92 -10.52 -28.22
C PRO A 311 -10.28 -9.81 -29.54
#